data_AF-A0A9X9ME97-F1
#
_entry.id   AF-A0A9X9ME97-F1
#
_cell.length_a   1.000
_cell.length_b   1.000
_cell.length_c   1.000
_cell.angle_alpha   90.00
_cell.angle_beta   90.00
_cell.angle_gamma   90.00
#
_symmetry.space_group_name_H-M   'P 1'
#
loop_
_entity.id
_entity.type
_entity.pdbx_description
1 polymer ?
#
loop_
_entity_poly.entity_id
_entity_poly.type
_entity_poly.pdbx_seq_one_letter_code
_entity_poly.pdbx_strand_id
1 'polypeptide(L)'
;MAVAPLRNGQRSISDWFNDFEYSYIYDLESFFNLFLTGCVEYGRDPDLPTHNLDSWCTKNMRDNIKNKEKDTRYNCKDLISNKFSSSFIDAKELAIDLQKLLFEDGKYYYRHSDDPNLMYNNIIMAFNKTIGEIEAGKIPNRTWTNNPAARVR
;
A
#
# COMPACT_ATOMS: atom_id res chain seq x y z
N MET A 1 54.48 7.81 -1.47
CA MET A 1 53.09 7.80 -1.99
C MET A 1 52.16 7.71 -0.80
N ALA A 2 51.45 8.79 -0.47
CA ALA A 2 50.47 8.80 0.60
C ALA A 2 49.13 8.30 0.04
N VAL A 3 48.61 7.22 0.62
CA VAL A 3 47.27 6.71 0.33
C VAL A 3 46.28 7.66 0.99
N ALA A 4 45.42 8.32 0.20
CA ALA A 4 44.34 9.14 0.72
C ALA A 4 43.34 8.27 1.50
N PRO A 5 42.78 8.74 2.63
CA PRO A 5 41.78 7.97 3.35
C PRO A 5 40.47 7.95 2.56
N LEU A 6 39.89 6.77 2.44
CA LEU A 6 38.55 6.54 1.89
C LEU A 6 37.54 7.41 2.65
N ARG A 7 36.81 8.25 1.93
CA ARG A 7 35.65 8.99 2.46
C ARG A 7 34.60 7.97 2.94
N ASN A 8 34.63 7.65 4.22
CA ASN A 8 33.47 7.11 4.91
C ASN A 8 32.42 8.22 4.92
N GLY A 9 31.35 8.05 4.12
CA GLY A 9 30.19 8.93 4.13
C GLY A 9 29.46 8.80 5.46
N GLN A 10 29.87 9.56 6.46
CA GLN A 10 29.04 9.82 7.63
C GLN A 10 27.88 10.72 7.18
N ARG A 11 26.67 10.16 7.16
CA ARG A 11 25.42 10.93 7.01
C ARG A 11 25.37 11.99 8.10
N SER A 12 24.95 13.20 7.74
CA SER A 12 24.81 14.28 8.71
C SER A 12 23.65 13.98 9.67
N ILE A 13 23.72 14.49 10.90
CA ILE A 13 22.63 14.37 11.89
C ILE A 13 21.32 14.95 11.32
N SER A 14 21.39 16.02 10.53
CA SER A 14 20.25 16.58 9.78
C SER A 14 19.63 15.59 8.79
N ASP A 15 20.43 14.76 8.11
CA ASP A 15 19.89 13.72 7.22
C ASP A 15 19.10 12.67 8.01
N TRP A 16 19.53 12.35 9.24
CA TRP A 16 18.81 11.43 10.13
C TRP A 16 17.51 12.03 10.68
N PHE A 17 17.52 13.30 11.06
CA PHE A 17 16.30 13.99 11.51
C PHE A 17 15.28 14.13 10.37
N ASN A 18 15.74 14.45 9.16
CA ASN A 18 14.89 14.45 7.97
C ASN A 18 14.32 13.05 7.69
N ASP A 19 15.15 11.99 7.69
CA ASP A 19 14.68 10.60 7.49
C ASP A 19 13.63 10.18 8.55
N PHE A 20 13.72 10.70 9.78
CA PHE A 20 12.74 10.45 10.85
C PHE A 20 11.43 11.23 10.65
N GLU A 21 11.49 12.51 10.26
CA GLU A 21 10.30 13.31 9.98
C GLU A 21 9.46 12.77 8.81
N TYR A 22 10.08 12.05 7.87
CA TYR A 22 9.38 11.38 6.76
C TYR A 22 9.05 9.90 7.03
N SER A 23 9.25 9.40 8.26
CA SER A 23 8.94 8.01 8.62
C SER A 23 7.47 7.65 8.35
N TYR A 24 6.56 8.61 8.50
CA TYR A 24 5.13 8.44 8.23
C TYR A 24 4.82 8.01 6.79
N ILE A 25 5.65 8.40 5.81
CA ILE A 25 5.46 7.96 4.42
C ILE A 25 5.63 6.45 4.33
N TYR A 26 6.61 5.89 5.05
CA TYR A 26 6.83 4.45 5.09
C TYR A 26 5.74 3.71 5.87
N ASP A 27 5.14 4.34 6.88
CA ASP A 27 3.96 3.79 7.56
C ASP A 27 2.75 3.71 6.63
N LEU A 28 2.52 4.76 5.82
CA LEU A 28 1.44 4.80 4.83
C LEU A 28 1.68 3.82 3.67
N GLU A 29 2.92 3.70 3.19
CA GLU A 29 3.30 2.66 2.22
C GLU A 29 3.06 1.26 2.79
N SER A 30 3.39 1.04 4.07
CA SER A 30 3.17 -0.23 4.77
C SER A 30 1.68 -0.53 4.95
N PHE A 31 0.89 0.47 5.31
CA PHE A 31 -0.57 0.38 5.36
C PHE A 31 -1.14 -0.05 4.00
N PHE A 32 -0.71 0.58 2.91
CA PHE A 32 -1.17 0.24 1.58
C PHE A 32 -0.78 -1.19 1.16
N ASN A 33 0.43 -1.64 1.50
CA ASN A 33 0.83 -3.03 1.28
C ASN A 33 -0.09 -4.02 2.01
N LEU A 34 -0.46 -3.73 3.27
CA LEU A 34 -1.38 -4.55 4.04
C LEU A 34 -2.79 -4.53 3.45
N PHE A 35 -3.28 -3.36 3.04
CA PHE A 35 -4.55 -3.20 2.37
C PHE A 35 -4.63 -4.04 1.08
N LEU A 36 -3.61 -3.93 0.21
CA LEU A 36 -3.53 -4.74 -1.01
C LEU A 36 -3.45 -6.24 -0.71
N THR A 37 -2.66 -6.64 0.28
CA THR A 37 -2.60 -8.05 0.72
C THR A 37 -3.98 -8.53 1.17
N GLY A 38 -4.71 -7.70 1.91
CA GLY A 38 -6.13 -7.86 2.26
C GLY A 38 -7.00 -8.13 1.04
N CYS A 39 -7.01 -7.20 0.08
CA CYS A 39 -7.85 -7.29 -1.10
C CYS A 39 -7.48 -8.44 -2.04
N VAL A 40 -6.21 -8.85 -2.05
CA VAL A 40 -5.72 -9.94 -2.91
C VAL A 40 -5.93 -11.28 -2.25
N GLU A 41 -5.36 -11.51 -1.06
CA GLU A 41 -5.31 -12.84 -0.45
C GLU A 41 -6.49 -13.13 0.47
N TYR A 42 -7.06 -12.13 1.12
CA TYR A 42 -8.17 -12.33 2.05
C TYR A 42 -9.51 -12.26 1.30
N GLY A 43 -10.49 -13.02 1.78
CA GLY A 43 -11.81 -13.12 1.14
C GLY A 43 -11.84 -13.97 -0.14
N ARG A 44 -10.76 -14.69 -0.46
CA ARG A 44 -10.77 -15.75 -1.48
C ARG A 44 -11.43 -17.03 -0.98
N ASP A 45 -11.95 -17.80 -1.93
CA ASP A 45 -12.39 -19.16 -1.67
C ASP A 45 -11.18 -20.03 -1.25
N PRO A 46 -11.30 -20.86 -0.19
CA PRO A 46 -10.19 -21.67 0.33
C PRO A 46 -9.55 -22.61 -0.69
N ASP A 47 -10.31 -22.98 -1.72
CA ASP A 47 -9.90 -23.97 -2.74
C ASP A 47 -9.13 -23.33 -3.91
N LEU A 48 -9.02 -22.00 -3.94
CA LEU A 48 -8.25 -21.29 -4.96
C LEU A 48 -6.79 -21.11 -4.52
N PRO A 49 -5.82 -21.23 -5.44
CA PRO A 49 -4.42 -20.97 -5.13
C PRO A 49 -4.22 -19.52 -4.67
N THR A 50 -3.30 -19.30 -3.73
CA THR A 50 -2.86 -17.95 -3.34
C THR A 50 -2.27 -17.22 -4.54
N HIS A 51 -2.48 -15.91 -4.64
CA HIS A 51 -1.97 -15.17 -5.80
C HIS A 51 -0.63 -14.50 -5.51
N ASN A 52 0.46 -15.26 -5.62
CA ASN A 52 1.80 -14.76 -5.95
C ASN A 52 2.35 -13.58 -5.11
N LEU A 53 1.78 -13.27 -3.94
CA LEU A 53 2.39 -12.36 -2.97
C LEU A 53 3.44 -13.07 -2.11
N ASP A 54 3.72 -14.36 -2.33
CA ASP A 54 4.80 -15.10 -1.66
C ASP A 54 6.16 -14.38 -1.78
N SER A 55 6.37 -13.71 -2.92
CA SER A 55 7.58 -12.92 -3.19
C SER A 55 7.73 -11.69 -2.28
N TRP A 56 6.67 -11.25 -1.59
CA TRP A 56 6.67 -10.14 -0.64
C TRP A 56 7.14 -10.58 0.77
N CYS A 57 7.14 -11.89 1.06
CA CYS A 57 7.42 -12.45 2.37
C CYS A 57 8.39 -13.64 2.31
N THR A 58 9.51 -13.46 1.62
CA THR A 58 10.60 -14.44 1.58
C THR A 58 11.56 -14.25 2.76
N LYS A 59 12.55 -15.14 2.90
CA LYS A 59 13.66 -14.99 3.86
C LYS A 59 14.63 -13.85 3.52
N ASN A 60 14.53 -13.27 2.31
CA ASN A 60 15.39 -12.18 1.88
C ASN A 60 14.65 -10.83 1.95
N MET A 61 15.00 -10.02 2.96
CA MET A 61 14.40 -8.71 3.17
C MET A 61 14.58 -7.76 1.97
N ARG A 62 15.73 -7.80 1.30
CA ARG A 62 16.00 -6.93 0.14
C ARG A 62 15.10 -7.29 -1.03
N ASP A 63 14.88 -8.57 -1.26
CA ASP A 63 14.00 -9.03 -2.34
C ASP A 63 12.55 -8.69 -2.01
N ASN A 64 12.12 -8.86 -0.75
CA ASN A 64 10.79 -8.48 -0.29
C ASN A 64 10.49 -7.01 -0.56
N ILE A 65 11.42 -6.10 -0.22
CA ILE A 65 11.27 -4.66 -0.46
C ILE A 65 11.16 -4.38 -1.96
N LYS A 66 12.06 -4.94 -2.76
CA LYS A 66 12.07 -4.74 -4.22
C LYS A 66 10.80 -5.28 -4.89
N ASN A 67 10.31 -6.44 -4.47
CA ASN A 67 9.11 -7.04 -5.02
C ASN A 67 7.86 -6.23 -4.67
N LYS A 68 7.75 -5.79 -3.40
CA LYS A 68 6.68 -4.86 -2.97
C LYS A 68 6.70 -3.58 -3.79
N GLU A 69 7.85 -2.91 -3.88
CA GLU A 69 7.97 -1.67 -4.66
C GLU A 69 7.61 -1.90 -6.14
N LYS A 70 8.09 -3.00 -6.72
CA LYS A 70 7.79 -3.33 -8.12
C LYS A 70 6.28 -3.48 -8.34
N ASP A 71 5.62 -4.21 -7.46
CA ASP A 71 4.21 -4.52 -7.59
C ASP A 71 3.32 -3.32 -7.26
N THR A 72 3.62 -2.55 -6.22
CA THR A 72 2.81 -1.37 -5.84
C THR A 72 3.05 -0.15 -6.72
N ARG A 73 4.26 0.01 -7.28
CA ARG A 73 4.58 1.18 -8.10
C ARG A 73 4.35 0.96 -9.58
N TYR A 74 4.78 -0.19 -10.12
CA TYR A 74 4.80 -0.41 -11.56
C TYR A 74 3.71 -1.36 -12.04
N ASN A 75 3.34 -2.36 -11.24
CA ASN A 75 2.36 -3.38 -11.64
C ASN A 75 1.01 -3.26 -10.92
N CYS A 76 0.75 -2.16 -10.20
CA CYS A 76 -0.39 -2.10 -9.28
C CYS A 76 -1.73 -2.26 -10.00
N LYS A 77 -1.88 -1.63 -11.17
CA LYS A 77 -3.08 -1.77 -12.00
C LYS A 77 -3.34 -3.22 -12.42
N ASP A 78 -2.28 -3.96 -12.77
CA ASP A 78 -2.38 -5.37 -13.13
C ASP A 78 -2.77 -6.22 -11.92
N LEU A 79 -2.14 -5.96 -10.77
CA LEU A 79 -2.43 -6.62 -9.51
C LEU A 79 -3.89 -6.37 -9.07
N ILE A 80 -4.38 -5.15 -9.18
CA ILE A 80 -5.76 -4.79 -8.85
C ILE A 80 -6.74 -5.47 -9.83
N SER A 81 -6.49 -5.39 -11.13
CA SER A 81 -7.39 -5.96 -12.15
C SER A 81 -7.51 -7.47 -12.05
N ASN A 82 -6.38 -8.18 -11.91
CA ASN A 82 -6.30 -9.63 -12.05
C ASN A 82 -6.38 -10.40 -10.73
N LYS A 83 -6.02 -9.76 -9.61
CA LYS A 83 -5.80 -10.47 -8.35
C LYS A 83 -6.67 -9.99 -7.20
N PHE A 84 -7.54 -9.00 -7.37
CA PHE A 84 -8.51 -8.69 -6.32
C PHE A 84 -9.49 -9.84 -6.13
N SER A 85 -9.71 -10.22 -4.87
CA SER A 85 -10.79 -11.11 -4.51
C SER A 85 -12.14 -10.50 -4.90
N SER A 86 -13.07 -11.36 -5.31
CA SER A 86 -14.47 -10.99 -5.57
C SER A 86 -15.13 -10.31 -4.37
N SER A 87 -14.70 -10.64 -3.14
CA SER A 87 -15.17 -10.02 -1.89
C SER A 87 -14.76 -8.55 -1.76
N PHE A 88 -13.69 -8.13 -2.45
CA PHE A 88 -13.13 -6.77 -2.36
C PHE A 88 -13.14 -6.04 -3.70
N ILE A 89 -13.89 -6.54 -4.69
CA ILE A 89 -13.97 -5.94 -6.03
C ILE A 89 -14.41 -4.47 -5.98
N ASP A 90 -15.27 -4.12 -5.03
CA ASP A 90 -15.81 -2.78 -4.88
C ASP A 90 -14.80 -1.80 -4.25
N ALA A 91 -13.68 -2.29 -3.71
CA ALA A 91 -12.58 -1.47 -3.19
C ALA A 91 -11.50 -1.13 -4.23
N LYS A 92 -11.69 -1.53 -5.50
CA LYS A 92 -10.70 -1.31 -6.57
C LYS A 92 -10.38 0.16 -6.80
N GLU A 93 -11.39 1.02 -6.85
CA GLU A 93 -11.20 2.46 -7.05
C GLU A 93 -10.43 3.09 -5.89
N LEU A 94 -10.73 2.70 -4.64
CA LEU A 94 -9.95 3.12 -3.47
C LEU A 94 -8.47 2.70 -3.60
N ALA A 95 -8.19 1.48 -4.05
CA ALA A 95 -6.83 1.00 -4.26
C ALA A 95 -6.06 1.82 -5.29
N ILE A 96 -6.73 2.21 -6.38
CA ILE A 96 -6.16 3.07 -7.44
C ILE A 96 -5.89 4.47 -6.89
N ASP A 97 -6.85 5.06 -6.18
CA ASP A 97 -6.71 6.41 -5.60
C ASP A 97 -5.54 6.44 -4.59
N LEU A 98 -5.44 5.44 -3.71
CA LEU A 98 -4.33 5.32 -2.76
C LEU A 98 -2.98 5.12 -3.45
N GLN A 99 -2.89 4.31 -4.50
CA GLN A 99 -1.64 4.10 -5.23
C GLN A 99 -1.13 5.41 -5.87
N LYS A 100 -2.01 6.21 -6.47
CA LYS A 100 -1.63 7.50 -7.06
C LYS A 100 -1.10 8.45 -6.00
N LEU A 101 -1.83 8.55 -4.88
CA LEU A 101 -1.44 9.38 -3.74
C LEU A 101 -0.13 8.93 -3.11
N LEU A 102 0.21 7.64 -3.12
CA LEU A 102 1.41 7.14 -2.46
C LEU A 102 2.65 7.10 -3.37
N PHE A 103 2.49 6.79 -4.66
CA PHE A 103 3.62 6.37 -5.51
C PHE A 103 3.78 7.13 -6.83
N GLU A 104 2.70 7.65 -7.42
CA GLU A 104 2.77 8.43 -8.67
C GLU A 104 3.03 9.90 -8.35
N ASP A 105 2.01 10.60 -7.85
CA ASP A 105 2.05 12.04 -7.65
C ASP A 105 2.61 12.44 -6.28
N GLY A 106 2.52 11.54 -5.29
CA GLY A 106 2.68 11.93 -3.89
C GLY A 106 4.07 11.86 -3.29
N LYS A 107 4.87 10.83 -3.58
CA LYS A 107 6.08 10.57 -2.76
C LYS A 107 7.09 11.72 -2.76
N TYR A 108 7.32 12.33 -3.91
CA TYR A 108 8.18 13.52 -4.02
C TYR A 108 7.45 14.80 -3.61
N TYR A 109 6.18 14.93 -3.95
CA TYR A 109 5.38 16.11 -3.62
C TYR A 109 5.22 16.30 -2.11
N TYR A 110 4.86 15.25 -1.38
CA TYR A 110 4.63 15.32 0.07
C TYR A 110 5.93 15.42 0.88
N ARG A 111 7.02 14.82 0.40
CA ARG A 111 8.35 14.99 1.03
C ARG A 111 8.79 16.46 1.04
N HIS A 112 8.35 17.26 0.07
CA HIS A 112 8.70 18.67 -0.03
C HIS A 112 7.54 19.60 0.35
N SER A 113 6.47 19.07 0.94
CA SER A 113 5.35 19.87 1.42
C SER A 113 5.66 20.42 2.81
N ASP A 114 5.35 21.70 3.03
CA ASP A 114 5.42 22.33 4.36
C ASP A 114 4.25 21.90 5.28
N ASP A 115 3.26 21.18 4.74
CA ASP A 115 2.14 20.62 5.51
C ASP A 115 2.28 19.09 5.66
N PRO A 116 2.75 18.59 6.82
CA PRO A 116 2.90 17.16 7.06
C PRO A 116 1.56 16.41 7.08
N ASN A 117 0.44 17.10 7.27
CA ASN A 117 -0.89 16.48 7.30
C ASN A 117 -1.51 16.33 5.91
N LEU A 118 -0.95 16.98 4.88
CA LEU A 118 -1.54 17.01 3.54
C LEU A 118 -1.75 15.60 2.97
N MET A 119 -0.76 14.72 3.15
CA MET A 119 -0.82 13.34 2.67
C MET A 119 -1.89 12.53 3.42
N TYR A 120 -1.95 12.67 4.75
CA TYR A 120 -2.98 12.03 5.56
C TYR A 120 -4.38 12.50 5.20
N ASN A 121 -4.56 13.81 5.03
CA ASN A 121 -5.83 14.41 4.63
C ASN A 121 -6.31 13.86 3.29
N ASN A 122 -5.42 13.74 2.30
CA ASN A 122 -5.77 13.20 0.99
C ASN A 122 -6.13 11.70 1.06
N ILE A 123 -5.44 10.91 1.89
CA ILE A 123 -5.80 9.51 2.14
C ILE A 123 -7.17 9.43 2.82
N ILE A 124 -7.42 10.22 3.86
CA ILE A 124 -8.72 10.28 4.56
C ILE A 124 -9.83 10.69 3.60
N MET A 125 -9.58 11.65 2.71
CA MET A 125 -10.53 12.06 1.68
C MET A 125 -10.86 10.93 0.70
N ALA A 126 -9.87 10.12 0.29
CA ALA A 126 -10.11 8.95 -0.53
C ALA A 126 -11.02 7.93 0.18
N PHE A 127 -10.78 7.66 1.47
CA PHE A 127 -11.66 6.82 2.27
C PHE A 127 -13.07 7.40 2.40
N ASN A 128 -13.20 8.68 2.74
CA ASN A 128 -14.50 9.33 2.89
C ASN A 128 -15.30 9.33 1.58
N LYS A 129 -14.63 9.50 0.44
CA LYS A 129 -15.25 9.35 -0.88
C LYS A 129 -15.84 7.95 -1.06
N THR A 130 -15.05 6.90 -0.82
CA THR A 130 -15.53 5.52 -0.93
C THR A 130 -16.67 5.21 0.05
N ILE A 131 -16.58 5.69 1.29
CA ILE A 131 -17.67 5.56 2.28
C ILE A 131 -18.95 6.24 1.77
N GLY A 132 -18.84 7.46 1.26
CA GLY A 132 -19.98 8.18 0.68
C GLY A 132 -20.60 7.45 -0.53
N GLU A 133 -19.79 6.76 -1.34
CA GLU A 133 -20.29 5.91 -2.42
C GLU A 133 -21.04 4.67 -1.92
N ILE A 134 -20.62 4.09 -0.79
CA ILE A 134 -21.34 3.00 -0.11
C ILE A 134 -22.67 3.52 0.44
N GLU A 135 -22.65 4.66 1.15
CA GLU A 135 -23.85 5.27 1.74
C GLU A 135 -24.87 5.69 0.68
N ALA A 136 -24.40 6.15 -0.48
CA ALA A 136 -25.24 6.48 -1.63
C ALA A 136 -25.73 5.23 -2.40
N GLY A 137 -25.33 4.02 -1.99
CA GLY A 137 -25.71 2.77 -2.64
C GLY A 137 -25.07 2.52 -4.01
N LYS A 138 -24.05 3.30 -4.37
CA LYS A 138 -23.27 3.10 -5.62
C LYS A 138 -22.34 1.89 -5.50
N ILE A 139 -21.79 1.70 -4.31
CA ILE A 139 -21.10 0.47 -3.91
C ILE A 139 -22.07 -0.36 -3.07
N PRO A 140 -22.34 -1.62 -3.42
CA PRO A 140 -23.25 -2.45 -2.66
C PRO A 140 -22.65 -2.75 -1.27
N ASN A 141 -23.42 -2.46 -0.21
CA ASN A 141 -23.07 -2.87 1.14
C ASN A 141 -23.34 -4.37 1.31
N ARG A 142 -22.35 -5.19 0.95
CA ARG A 142 -22.42 -6.65 1.12
C ARG A 142 -22.14 -6.98 2.58
N THR A 143 -23.18 -7.20 3.37
CA THR A 143 -23.02 -7.77 4.71
C THR A 143 -22.43 -9.17 4.59
N TRP A 144 -21.36 -9.45 5.34
CA TRP A 144 -20.62 -10.72 5.35
C TRP A 144 -21.48 -11.94 5.78
N THR A 145 -22.73 -11.71 6.17
CA THR A 145 -23.64 -12.69 6.76
C THR A 145 -24.26 -13.69 5.78
N ASN A 146 -24.06 -13.53 4.47
CA ASN A 146 -24.73 -14.37 3.47
C ASN A 146 -23.88 -15.56 2.98
N ASN A 147 -22.69 -15.79 3.54
CA ASN A 147 -21.92 -16.99 3.24
C ASN A 147 -22.06 -18.04 4.36
N PRO A 148 -22.81 -19.15 4.17
CA PRO A 148 -22.89 -20.23 5.15
C PRO A 148 -21.52 -20.89 5.44
N ALA A 149 -20.53 -20.74 4.55
CA ALA A 149 -19.16 -21.21 4.79
C ALA A 149 -18.38 -20.36 5.83
N ALA A 150 -18.81 -19.12 6.11
CA ALA A 150 -18.20 -18.28 7.14
C ALA A 150 -18.66 -18.63 8.57
N ARG A 151 -19.68 -19.48 8.71
CA ARG A 151 -20.21 -19.92 10.02
C ARG A 151 -19.47 -21.10 10.64
N VAL A 152 -18.52 -21.69 9.92
CA VAL A 152 -17.68 -22.78 10.44
C VAL A 152 -16.24 -22.27 10.48
N ARG A 153 -15.94 -21.54 11.55
CA ARG A 153 -14.58 -21.37 12.08
C ARG A 153 -14.65 -21.57 13.58
#